data_AF-A0A9E4BN27-F1
#
_entry.id   AF-A0A9E4BN27-F1
#
_cell.length_a   1.000
_cell.length_b   1.000
_cell.length_c   1.000
_cell.angle_alpha   90.00
_cell.angle_beta   90.00
_cell.angle_gamma   90.00
#
_symmetry.space_group_name_H-M   'P 1'
#
loop_
_entity.id
_entity.type
_entity.pdbx_description
1 polymer ?
#
loop_
_entity_poly.entity_id
_entity_poly.type
_entity_poly.pdbx_seq_one_letter_code
_entity_poly.pdbx_strand_id
1 'polypeptide(L)'
;SHVFRGEEWISSFPKPRLLYDYCGWDLPRHYHLPLLRNPDHSKISKRHQPTGINYFRRKGYLPEAVLNFLAMMGWSMPDERELFSLEELVSQFDVDRLSTAGPVFDIEKLEWMNGQYLRRLSQEEFATRFADWAFDPPRLTRLVEMVQNRTERFSDLVAKVDYRIGCCFRTQISFG
;
A
#
# COMPACT_ATOMS: atom_id res chain seq x y z
N SER A 1 17.33 14.18 14.29
CA SER A 1 17.15 13.82 15.71
C SER A 1 16.73 12.36 15.90
N HIS A 2 15.90 11.79 15.01
CA HIS A 2 15.43 10.39 15.09
C HIS A 2 15.65 9.68 13.74
N VAL A 3 16.05 8.41 13.76
CA VAL A 3 16.28 7.57 12.58
C VAL A 3 15.42 6.31 12.70
N PHE A 4 14.46 6.16 11.79
CA PHE A 4 13.61 4.97 11.65
C PHE A 4 14.08 4.14 10.46
N ARG A 5 14.30 2.84 10.66
CA ARG A 5 14.71 1.90 9.60
C ARG A 5 14.35 0.47 9.97
N GLY A 6 14.43 -0.47 9.03
CA GLY A 6 14.21 -1.88 9.31
C GLY A 6 15.29 -2.50 10.21
N GLU A 7 14.92 -3.55 10.94
CA GLU A 7 15.78 -4.30 11.86
C GLU A 7 16.99 -4.96 11.18
N GLU A 8 16.99 -5.12 9.85
CA GLU A 8 18.15 -5.62 9.11
C GLU A 8 19.39 -4.74 9.28
N TRP A 9 19.20 -3.49 9.70
CA TRP A 9 20.28 -2.55 9.96
C TRP A 9 20.81 -2.54 11.40
N ILE A 10 20.26 -3.36 12.31
CA ILE A 10 20.72 -3.43 13.71
C ILE A 10 22.19 -3.87 13.76
N SER A 11 22.55 -4.93 13.04
CA SER A 11 23.92 -5.46 12.99
C SER A 11 24.94 -4.44 12.48
N SER A 12 24.49 -3.50 11.64
CA SER A 12 25.33 -2.44 11.08
C SER A 12 25.37 -1.18 11.94
N PHE A 13 24.60 -1.08 13.03
CA PHE A 13 24.54 0.10 13.90
C PHE A 13 25.86 0.47 14.63
N PRO A 14 26.75 -0.47 15.00
CA PRO A 14 28.03 -0.08 15.61
C PRO A 14 28.88 0.84 14.72
N LYS A 15 28.77 0.71 13.40
CA LYS A 15 29.54 1.52 12.43
C LYS A 15 29.16 3.00 12.44
N PRO A 16 27.88 3.41 12.22
CA PRO A 16 27.50 4.81 12.31
C PRO A 16 27.78 5.37 13.70
N ARG A 17 27.54 4.63 14.79
CA ARG A 17 27.87 5.11 16.14
C ARG A 17 29.33 5.58 16.25
N LEU A 18 30.28 4.75 15.81
CA LEU A 18 31.70 5.11 15.81
C LEU A 18 31.99 6.35 14.94
N LEU A 19 31.29 6.53 13.83
CA LEU A 19 31.43 7.72 12.99
C LEU A 19 30.93 8.98 13.69
N TYR A 20 29.79 8.92 14.38
CA TYR A 20 29.27 10.04 15.18
C TYR A 20 30.27 10.39 16.29
N ASP A 21 30.78 9.39 17.02
CA ASP A 21 31.77 9.58 18.07
C ASP A 21 33.07 10.23 17.53
N TYR A 22 33.59 9.74 16.39
CA TYR A 22 34.83 10.25 15.78
C TYR A 22 34.68 11.68 15.26
N CYS A 23 33.53 12.00 14.67
CA CYS A 23 33.25 13.34 14.16
C CYS A 23 32.83 14.33 15.27
N GLY A 24 32.65 13.87 16.51
CA GLY A 24 32.15 14.69 17.62
C GLY A 24 30.71 15.17 17.42
N TRP A 25 29.87 14.36 16.77
CA TRP A 25 28.47 14.69 16.49
C TRP A 25 27.51 14.01 17.47
N ASP A 26 26.38 14.66 17.74
CA ASP A 26 25.32 14.07 18.55
C ASP A 26 24.64 12.90 17.83
N LEU A 27 24.68 11.72 18.47
CA LEU A 27 24.03 10.53 17.95
C LEU A 27 22.50 10.69 18.02
N PRO A 28 21.76 10.57 16.90
CA PRO A 28 20.30 10.62 16.93
C PRO A 28 19.73 9.39 17.63
N ARG A 29 18.46 9.47 18.04
CA ARG A 29 17.72 8.28 18.51
C ARG A 29 17.49 7.33 17.34
N HIS A 30 17.71 6.04 17.54
CA HIS A 30 17.51 5.02 16.51
C HIS A 30 16.37 4.09 16.89
N TYR A 31 15.44 3.90 15.95
CA TYR A 31 14.31 2.99 16.06
C TYR A 31 14.38 1.99 14.91
N HIS A 32 14.37 0.71 15.24
CA HIS A 32 14.47 -0.38 14.29
C HIS A 32 13.15 -1.14 14.24
N LEU A 33 12.47 -1.03 13.09
CA LEU A 33 11.17 -1.63 12.86
C LEU A 33 11.33 -3.10 12.46
N PRO A 34 10.51 -4.01 12.99
CA PRO A 34 10.64 -5.44 12.73
C PRO A 34 10.33 -5.76 11.26
N LEU A 35 10.91 -6.86 10.75
CA LEU A 35 10.61 -7.32 9.40
C LEU A 35 9.21 -7.93 9.34
N LEU A 36 8.49 -7.60 8.27
CA LEU A 36 7.22 -8.23 7.94
C LEU A 36 7.42 -9.72 7.64
N ARG A 37 6.48 -10.55 8.11
CA ARG A 37 6.48 -12.01 7.98
C ARG A 37 5.29 -12.50 7.16
N ASN A 38 5.46 -13.63 6.50
CA ASN A 38 4.36 -14.38 5.90
C ASN A 38 3.48 -15.00 7.01
N PRO A 39 2.28 -15.52 6.68
CA PRO A 39 1.45 -16.27 7.62
C PRO A 39 2.13 -17.48 8.27
N ASP A 40 3.11 -18.09 7.59
CA ASP A 40 3.95 -19.17 8.12
C ASP A 40 5.15 -18.66 8.97
N HIS A 41 5.17 -17.38 9.33
CA HIS A 41 6.23 -16.66 10.05
C HIS A 41 7.59 -16.57 9.32
N SER A 42 7.70 -17.08 8.09
CA SER A 42 8.89 -16.92 7.26
C SER A 42 9.02 -15.46 6.79
N LYS A 43 10.22 -15.07 6.36
CA LYS A 43 10.46 -13.73 5.83
C LYS A 43 9.69 -13.53 4.52
N ILE A 44 9.01 -12.41 4.40
CA ILE A 44 8.35 -12.05 3.14
C ILE A 44 9.38 -11.98 2.01
N SER A 45 9.04 -12.62 0.89
CA SER A 45 9.84 -12.57 -0.33
C SER A 45 9.00 -12.07 -1.50
N LYS A 46 9.62 -11.31 -2.40
CA LYS A 46 9.00 -10.84 -3.65
C LYS A 46 8.53 -11.98 -4.57
N ARG A 47 8.93 -13.23 -4.29
CA ARG A 47 8.61 -14.39 -5.11
C ARG A 47 7.26 -15.03 -4.74
N HIS A 48 6.82 -14.89 -3.49
CA HIS A 48 5.62 -15.55 -2.99
C HIS A 48 4.42 -14.61 -2.84
N GLN A 49 4.65 -13.33 -2.52
CA GLN A 49 3.58 -12.36 -2.39
C GLN A 49 3.86 -11.10 -3.20
N PRO A 50 2.82 -10.53 -3.84
CA PRO A 50 2.94 -9.27 -4.53
C PRO A 50 3.09 -8.13 -3.50
N THR A 51 4.34 -7.85 -3.16
CA THR A 51 4.75 -6.89 -2.11
C THR A 51 4.86 -5.45 -2.61
N GLY A 52 4.69 -5.21 -3.91
CA GLY A 52 4.78 -3.87 -4.48
C GLY A 52 3.48 -3.09 -4.30
N ILE A 53 3.56 -1.85 -3.85
CA ILE A 53 2.37 -0.98 -3.69
C ILE A 53 1.55 -0.82 -4.98
N ASN A 54 2.24 -0.87 -6.13
CA ASN A 54 1.61 -0.83 -7.45
C ASN A 54 0.69 -2.03 -7.72
N TYR A 55 0.92 -3.18 -7.07
CA TYR A 55 0.00 -4.31 -7.15
C TYR A 55 -1.34 -3.97 -6.52
N PHE A 56 -1.34 -3.48 -5.27
CA PHE A 56 -2.57 -3.13 -4.55
C PHE A 56 -3.34 -2.03 -5.27
N ARG A 57 -2.63 -1.01 -5.78
CA ARG A 57 -3.24 0.03 -6.62
C ARG A 57 -3.91 -0.56 -7.87
N ARG A 58 -3.24 -1.47 -8.59
CA ARG A 58 -3.84 -2.14 -9.77
C ARG A 58 -5.02 -3.03 -9.41
N LYS A 59 -5.02 -3.62 -8.22
CA LYS A 59 -6.10 -4.47 -7.70
C LYS A 59 -7.31 -3.68 -7.19
N GLY A 60 -7.24 -2.35 -7.09
CA GLY A 60 -8.36 -1.51 -6.67
C GLY A 60 -8.49 -1.38 -5.14
N TYR A 61 -7.42 -1.64 -4.39
CA TYR A 61 -7.39 -1.32 -2.97
C TYR A 61 -7.39 0.20 -2.78
N LEU A 62 -8.19 0.67 -1.83
CA LEU A 62 -8.22 2.06 -1.43
C LEU A 62 -6.91 2.45 -0.73
N PRO A 63 -6.34 3.63 -1.03
CA PRO A 63 -5.08 4.06 -0.43
C PRO A 63 -5.17 4.17 1.09
N GLU A 64 -6.30 4.64 1.63
CA GLU A 64 -6.56 4.72 3.07
C GLU A 64 -6.57 3.34 3.75
N ALA A 65 -7.10 2.31 3.09
CA ALA A 65 -7.11 0.94 3.62
C ALA A 65 -5.70 0.35 3.67
N VAL A 66 -4.91 0.54 2.60
CA VAL A 66 -3.51 0.10 2.55
C VAL A 66 -2.67 0.83 3.61
N LEU A 67 -2.89 2.14 3.78
CA LEU A 67 -2.19 2.94 4.78
C LEU A 67 -2.50 2.46 6.20
N ASN A 68 -3.79 2.33 6.55
CA ASN A 68 -4.22 1.83 7.84
C ASN A 68 -3.64 0.44 8.11
N PHE A 69 -3.69 -0.47 7.13
CA PHE A 69 -3.13 -1.81 7.27
C PHE A 69 -1.62 -1.80 7.53
N LEU A 70 -0.87 -1.00 6.77
CA LEU A 70 0.59 -0.87 6.96
C LEU A 70 0.95 -0.24 8.31
N ALA A 71 0.16 0.74 8.78
CA ALA A 71 0.36 1.33 10.11
C ALA A 71 0.21 0.27 11.21
N MET A 72 -0.78 -0.62 11.07
CA MET A 72 -1.02 -1.71 12.02
C MET A 72 0.10 -2.77 12.08
N MET A 73 0.98 -2.83 11.08
CA MET A 73 2.09 -3.79 11.08
C MET A 73 3.14 -3.44 12.15
N GLY A 74 3.25 -2.19 12.58
CA GLY A 74 4.27 -1.79 13.57
C GLY A 74 3.71 -1.14 14.82
N TRP A 75 2.40 -0.89 14.86
CA TRP A 75 1.80 0.05 15.80
C TRP A 75 0.32 -0.26 16.02
N SER A 76 -0.23 0.08 17.17
CA SER A 76 -1.66 -0.06 17.47
C SER A 76 -2.23 1.20 18.10
N MET A 77 -3.49 1.49 17.78
CA MET A 77 -4.23 2.59 18.40
C MET A 77 -4.30 2.41 19.92
N PRO A 78 -4.31 3.50 20.71
CA PRO A 78 -4.47 3.45 22.16
C PRO A 78 -5.75 2.73 22.62
N ASP A 79 -6.83 2.88 21.87
CA ASP A 79 -8.13 2.24 22.09
C ASP A 79 -8.30 0.90 21.35
N GLU A 80 -7.19 0.35 20.83
CA GLU A 80 -7.10 -0.96 20.15
C GLU A 80 -7.96 -1.12 18.88
N ARG A 81 -8.57 -0.03 18.39
CA ARG A 81 -9.37 -0.11 17.17
C ARG A 81 -8.47 -0.35 15.95
N GLU A 82 -8.97 -1.14 15.02
CA GLU A 82 -8.24 -1.50 13.80
C GLU A 82 -8.50 -0.56 12.63
N LEU A 83 -9.62 0.19 12.65
CA LEU A 83 -10.02 1.10 11.58
C LEU A 83 -9.84 2.55 12.02
N PHE A 84 -8.96 3.28 11.36
CA PHE A 84 -8.65 4.68 11.68
C PHE A 84 -8.14 5.45 10.45
N SER A 85 -8.41 6.76 10.42
CA SER A 85 -7.92 7.63 9.35
C SER A 85 -6.44 7.98 9.52
N LEU A 86 -5.83 8.56 8.49
CA LEU A 86 -4.47 9.08 8.58
C LEU A 86 -4.38 10.23 9.60
N GLU A 87 -5.39 11.10 9.67
CA GLU A 87 -5.43 12.18 10.67
C GLU A 87 -5.47 11.61 12.10
N GLU A 88 -6.27 10.57 12.31
CA GLU A 88 -6.37 9.90 13.61
C GLU A 88 -5.03 9.23 13.98
N LEU A 89 -4.40 8.53 13.03
CA LEU A 89 -3.06 7.96 13.20
C LEU A 89 -2.06 9.05 13.62
N VAL A 90 -1.99 10.15 12.88
CA VAL A 90 -1.05 11.26 13.18
C VAL A 90 -1.33 11.86 14.55
N SER A 91 -2.60 12.01 14.94
CA SER A 91 -2.99 12.59 16.23
C SER A 91 -2.66 11.70 17.44
N GLN A 92 -2.67 10.37 17.24
CA GLN A 92 -2.48 9.39 18.31
C GLN A 92 -1.10 8.73 18.28
N PHE A 93 -0.29 8.99 17.24
CA PHE A 93 0.97 8.30 17.03
C PHE A 93 1.91 8.51 18.21
N ASP A 94 2.31 7.39 18.80
CA ASP A 94 3.28 7.34 19.88
C ASP A 94 4.34 6.30 19.54
N VAL A 95 5.60 6.74 19.60
CA VAL A 95 6.77 5.92 19.30
C VAL A 95 6.95 4.79 20.30
N ASP A 96 6.50 4.98 21.55
CA ASP A 96 6.64 3.98 22.61
C ASP A 96 5.65 2.82 22.45
N ARG A 97 4.64 2.99 21.57
CA ARG A 97 3.69 1.92 21.18
C ARG A 97 4.16 1.10 19.97
N LEU A 98 5.34 1.37 19.43
CA LEU A 98 5.88 0.56 18.34
C LEU A 98 6.17 -0.86 18.82
N SER A 99 5.61 -1.84 18.11
CA SER A 99 5.83 -3.25 18.39
C SER A 99 7.19 -3.72 17.86
N THR A 100 7.90 -4.51 18.66
CA THR A 100 9.12 -5.22 18.24
C THR A 100 8.82 -6.61 17.67
N ALA A 101 7.57 -7.07 17.73
CA ALA A 101 7.19 -8.35 17.17
C ALA A 101 7.13 -8.28 15.63
N GLY A 102 7.64 -9.30 14.94
CA GLY A 102 7.54 -9.39 13.48
C GLY A 102 6.09 -9.58 13.03
N PRO A 103 5.44 -8.55 12.47
CA PRO A 103 4.02 -8.63 12.12
C PRO A 103 3.80 -9.57 10.94
N VAL A 104 2.65 -10.24 10.96
CA VAL A 104 2.22 -11.08 9.84
C VAL A 104 1.51 -10.20 8.81
N PHE A 105 1.98 -10.26 7.56
CA PHE A 105 1.37 -9.60 6.43
C PHE A 105 0.20 -10.45 5.92
N ASP A 106 -0.96 -10.20 6.50
CA ASP A 106 -2.20 -10.90 6.24
C ASP A 106 -3.02 -10.20 5.15
N ILE A 107 -3.09 -10.81 3.97
CA ILE A 107 -3.84 -10.28 2.83
C ILE A 107 -5.36 -10.38 3.08
N GLU A 108 -5.83 -11.42 3.76
CA GLU A 108 -7.27 -11.58 4.08
C GLU A 108 -7.74 -10.44 5.00
N LYS A 109 -6.90 -10.07 5.97
CA LYS A 109 -7.15 -8.90 6.83
C LYS A 109 -7.19 -7.60 6.03
N LEU A 110 -6.27 -7.41 5.09
CA LEU A 110 -6.27 -6.24 4.21
C LEU A 110 -7.53 -6.20 3.33
N GLU A 111 -7.98 -7.33 2.80
CA GLU A 111 -9.23 -7.43 2.02
C GLU A 111 -10.46 -7.07 2.85
N TRP A 112 -10.56 -7.62 4.07
CA TRP A 112 -11.61 -7.25 5.00
C TRP A 112 -11.62 -5.74 5.27
N MET A 113 -10.46 -5.18 5.61
CA MET A 113 -10.30 -3.77 5.92
C MET A 113 -10.69 -2.90 4.72
N ASN A 114 -10.19 -3.22 3.53
CA ASN A 114 -10.55 -2.53 2.30
C ASN A 114 -12.06 -2.56 2.05
N GLY A 115 -12.72 -3.68 2.31
CA GLY A 115 -14.17 -3.79 2.26
C GLY A 115 -14.88 -2.89 3.26
N GLN A 116 -14.34 -2.70 4.48
CA GLN A 116 -14.89 -1.74 5.44
C GLN A 116 -14.81 -0.31 4.93
N TYR A 117 -13.68 0.09 4.35
CA TYR A 117 -13.52 1.41 3.74
C TYR A 117 -14.44 1.62 2.53
N LEU A 118 -14.54 0.64 1.63
CA LEU A 118 -15.44 0.72 0.47
C LEU A 118 -16.90 0.91 0.87
N ARG A 119 -17.37 0.21 1.92
CA ARG A 119 -18.76 0.32 2.41
C ARG A 119 -19.08 1.66 3.08
N ARG A 120 -18.06 2.42 3.50
CA ARG A 120 -18.21 3.74 4.12
C ARG A 120 -18.35 4.87 3.10
N LEU A 121 -17.98 4.62 1.84
CA LEU A 121 -18.11 5.62 0.77
C LEU A 121 -19.59 5.85 0.46
N SER A 122 -19.93 7.09 0.11
CA SER A 122 -21.22 7.38 -0.51
C SER A 122 -21.30 6.70 -1.89
N GLN A 123 -22.51 6.50 -2.42
CA GLN A 123 -22.67 5.92 -3.76
C GLN A 123 -21.99 6.76 -4.84
N GLU A 124 -22.05 8.08 -4.72
CA GLU A 124 -21.41 9.03 -5.64
C GLU A 124 -19.88 8.94 -5.57
N GLU A 125 -19.31 8.90 -4.36
CA GLU A 125 -17.87 8.76 -4.17
C GLU A 125 -17.37 7.39 -4.65
N PHE A 126 -18.11 6.33 -4.32
CA PHE A 126 -17.80 4.98 -4.79
C PHE A 126 -17.76 4.92 -6.32
N ALA A 127 -18.79 5.45 -6.98
CA ALA A 127 -18.88 5.46 -8.45
C ALA A 127 -17.71 6.25 -9.07
N THR A 128 -17.38 7.41 -8.50
CA THR A 128 -16.27 8.25 -8.95
C THR A 128 -14.94 7.53 -8.82
N ARG A 129 -14.62 7.00 -7.63
CA ARG A 129 -13.36 6.29 -7.38
C ARG A 129 -13.26 5.00 -8.20
N PHE A 130 -14.37 4.29 -8.39
CA PHE A 130 -14.42 3.12 -9.25
C PHE A 130 -14.12 3.48 -10.71
N ALA A 131 -14.71 4.56 -11.24
CA ALA A 131 -14.45 5.02 -12.58
C ALA A 131 -12.98 5.45 -12.76
N ASP A 132 -12.43 6.21 -11.82
CA ASP A 132 -11.03 6.62 -11.83
C ASP A 132 -10.08 5.41 -11.85
N TRP A 133 -10.35 4.39 -11.04
CA TRP A 133 -9.57 3.16 -11.03
C TRP A 133 -9.75 2.33 -12.32
N ALA A 134 -10.98 2.16 -12.78
CA ALA A 134 -11.31 1.31 -13.92
C ALA A 134 -10.78 1.87 -15.24
N PHE A 135 -10.83 3.18 -15.41
CA PHE A 135 -10.46 3.84 -16.66
C PHE A 135 -9.06 4.45 -16.64
N ASP A 136 -8.54 4.83 -15.47
CA ASP A 136 -7.23 5.48 -15.29
C ASP A 136 -7.04 6.63 -16.29
N PRO A 137 -7.52 7.86 -16.00
CA PRO A 137 -7.67 8.93 -16.99
C PRO A 137 -6.43 9.20 -17.87
N PRO A 138 -5.18 9.17 -17.36
CA PRO A 138 -3.98 9.27 -18.20
C PRO A 138 -3.85 8.14 -19.23
N ARG A 139 -4.17 6.90 -18.83
CA ARG A 139 -4.17 5.74 -19.72
C ARG A 139 -5.31 5.80 -20.73
N LEU A 140 -6.50 6.23 -20.29
CA LEU A 140 -7.64 6.44 -21.18
C LEU A 140 -7.31 7.49 -22.25
N THR A 141 -6.70 8.61 -21.86
CA THR A 141 -6.33 9.69 -22.78
C THR A 141 -5.43 9.17 -23.91
N ARG A 142 -4.39 8.39 -23.58
CA ARG A 142 -3.51 7.75 -24.59
C ARG A 142 -4.25 6.80 -25.52
N LEU A 143 -5.25 6.07 -25.01
CA LEU A 143 -6.09 5.20 -25.85
C LEU A 143 -6.98 6.02 -26.79
N VAL A 144 -7.59 7.09 -26.26
CA VAL A 144 -8.46 7.99 -27.03
C VAL A 144 -7.69 8.63 -28.19
N GLU A 145 -6.47 9.11 -27.97
CA GLU A 145 -5.59 9.67 -29.02
C GLU A 145 -5.43 8.72 -30.23
N MET A 146 -5.40 7.41 -29.99
CA MET A 146 -5.19 6.40 -31.05
C MET A 146 -6.46 6.07 -31.85
N VAL A 147 -7.65 6.25 -31.27
CA VAL A 147 -8.90 5.73 -31.84
C VAL A 147 -9.93 6.80 -32.16
N GLN A 148 -9.79 8.02 -31.64
CA GLN A 148 -10.76 9.12 -31.77
C GLN A 148 -11.09 9.40 -33.24
N ASN A 149 -10.08 9.58 -34.10
CA ASN A 149 -10.26 9.86 -35.53
C ASN A 149 -10.80 8.68 -36.35
N ARG A 150 -10.98 7.51 -35.74
CA ARG A 150 -11.48 6.29 -36.40
C ARG A 150 -12.83 5.87 -35.84
N THR A 151 -13.48 6.70 -35.03
CA THR A 151 -14.66 6.34 -34.25
C THR A 151 -15.82 7.25 -34.59
N GLU A 152 -16.96 6.66 -34.96
CA GLU A 152 -18.18 7.39 -35.33
C GLU A 152 -19.16 7.47 -34.14
N ARG A 153 -19.15 6.48 -33.25
CA ARG A 153 -20.01 6.40 -32.06
C ARG A 153 -19.22 5.90 -30.84
N PHE A 154 -19.59 6.35 -29.63
CA PHE A 154 -18.95 5.86 -28.39
C PHE A 154 -19.06 4.34 -28.19
N SER A 155 -20.09 3.69 -28.73
CA SER A 155 -20.20 2.23 -28.74
C SER A 155 -19.04 1.55 -29.50
N ASP A 156 -18.49 2.21 -30.53
CA ASP A 156 -17.41 1.65 -31.34
C ASP A 156 -16.08 1.67 -30.58
N LEU A 157 -15.93 2.60 -29.63
CA LEU A 157 -14.80 2.63 -28.71
C LEU A 157 -14.79 1.36 -27.87
N VAL A 158 -15.92 0.95 -27.29
CA VAL A 158 -16.02 -0.23 -26.41
C VAL A 158 -15.44 -1.47 -27.09
N ALA A 159 -15.84 -1.77 -28.33
CA ALA A 159 -15.32 -2.90 -29.08
C ALA A 159 -13.81 -2.80 -29.40
N LYS A 160 -13.30 -1.57 -29.60
CA LYS A 160 -11.88 -1.32 -29.94
C LYS A 160 -10.96 -1.30 -28.72
N VAL A 161 -11.46 -0.96 -27.54
CA VAL A 161 -10.69 -0.91 -26.30
C VAL A 161 -10.92 -2.10 -25.37
N ASP A 162 -11.88 -2.97 -25.66
CA ASP A 162 -12.22 -4.16 -24.86
C ASP A 162 -10.99 -5.04 -24.58
N TYR A 163 -10.12 -5.29 -25.56
CA TYR A 163 -8.91 -6.08 -25.33
C TYR A 163 -7.88 -5.39 -24.40
N ARG A 164 -7.94 -4.07 -24.20
CA ARG A 164 -7.03 -3.28 -23.34
C ARG A 164 -7.62 -2.99 -21.96
N ILE A 165 -8.93 -2.77 -21.89
CA ILE A 165 -9.69 -2.56 -20.65
C ILE A 165 -10.00 -3.93 -20.02
N GLY A 166 -10.48 -4.88 -20.80
CA GLY A 166 -10.66 -6.28 -20.41
C GLY A 166 -9.36 -6.94 -19.97
N CYS A 167 -8.19 -6.50 -20.41
CA CYS A 167 -6.91 -6.95 -19.86
C CYS A 167 -6.71 -6.47 -18.41
N CYS A 168 -7.11 -5.24 -18.08
CA CYS A 168 -7.14 -4.76 -16.69
C CYS A 168 -8.10 -5.57 -15.80
N PHE A 169 -9.19 -6.09 -16.37
CA PHE A 169 -10.15 -6.95 -15.66
C PHE A 169 -9.84 -8.46 -15.72
N ARG A 170 -9.11 -8.96 -16.75
CA ARG A 170 -8.86 -10.40 -17.01
C ARG A 170 -7.42 -10.86 -16.80
N THR A 171 -6.38 -10.03 -16.89
CA THR A 171 -4.97 -10.51 -16.73
C THR A 171 -4.52 -10.66 -15.28
N GLN A 172 -5.40 -11.17 -14.41
CA GLN A 172 -5.03 -11.48 -13.03
C GLN A 172 -5.40 -12.91 -12.60
N ILE A 173 -5.73 -13.81 -13.53
CA ILE A 173 -5.87 -15.26 -13.29
C ILE A 173 -4.85 -16.05 -14.13
N SER A 174 -3.63 -15.54 -14.26
CA SER A 174 -2.54 -16.27 -14.94
C SER A 174 -1.21 -15.97 -14.28
N PHE A 175 -1.10 -16.37 -13.01
CA PHE A 175 0.15 -16.76 -12.35
C PHE A 175 -0.24 -17.79 -11.30
N GLY A 176 -0.02 -19.07 -11.61
CA GLY A 176 -0.45 -20.23 -10.83
C GLY A 176 -1.38 -21.11 -11.65
#